data_AF-A0AAU0UQQ4-F1
#
_entry.id   AF-A0AAU0UQQ4-F1
#
_cell.length_a   1.000
_cell.length_b   1.000
_cell.length_c   1.000
_cell.angle_alpha   90.00
_cell.angle_beta   90.00
_cell.angle_gamma   90.00
#
_symmetry.space_group_name_H-M   'P 1'
#
loop_
_entity.id
_entity.type
_entity.pdbx_description
1 polymer ?
#
loop_
_entity_poly.entity_id
_entity_poly.type
_entity_poly.pdbx_seq_one_letter_code
_entity_poly.pdbx_strand_id
1 'polypeptide(L)' 'MPDKIKCTVSNCSYWESQLCKASAIEVNVDGGGNSAPDPQKTQCHTFQEK' A
#
# COMPACT_ATOMS: atom_id res chain seq x y z
N MET A 1 13.37 11.25 -3.69
CA MET A 1 12.02 11.67 -4.15
C MET A 1 11.07 10.59 -3.65
N PRO A 2 10.07 10.87 -2.79
CA PRO A 2 9.15 9.81 -2.40
C PRO A 2 8.25 9.50 -3.59
N ASP A 3 8.34 8.26 -4.07
CA ASP A 3 7.49 7.76 -5.16
C ASP A 3 6.02 7.88 -4.76
N LYS A 4 5.22 8.55 -5.60
CA LYS A 4 3.79 8.72 -5.34
C LYS A 4 3.08 7.39 -5.58
N ILE A 5 2.74 6.70 -4.50
CA ILE A 5 1.99 5.44 -4.60
C ILE A 5 0.52 5.73 -4.88
N LYS A 6 0.01 5.14 -5.96
CA LYS A 6 -1.43 5.15 -6.27
C LYS A 6 -2.17 4.26 -5.29
N CYS A 7 -3.18 4.81 -4.66
CA CYS A 7 -4.08 4.06 -3.78
C CYS A 7 -5.47 4.05 -4.41
N THR A 8 -5.93 2.91 -4.88
CA THR A 8 -7.28 2.75 -5.45
C THR A 8 -8.34 2.46 -4.39
N VAL A 9 -7.90 2.20 -3.15
CA VAL A 9 -8.73 1.76 -2.03
C VAL A 9 -9.25 2.98 -1.26
N SER A 10 -10.44 3.46 -1.63
CA SER A 10 -11.01 4.72 -1.11
C SER A 10 -11.41 4.70 0.37
N ASN A 11 -11.59 3.50 0.94
CA ASN A 11 -11.85 3.29 2.37
C ASN A 11 -10.58 3.28 3.25
N CYS A 12 -9.39 3.54 2.67
CA CYS A 12 -8.17 3.70 3.46
C CYS A 12 -8.10 5.10 4.11
N SER A 13 -7.69 5.20 5.38
CA SER A 13 -7.55 6.48 6.11
C SER A 13 -6.53 7.41 5.46
N TYR A 14 -5.51 6.83 4.80
CA TYR A 14 -4.48 7.57 4.07
C TYR A 14 -4.82 7.84 2.60
N TRP A 15 -6.01 7.45 2.14
CA TRP A 15 -6.44 7.68 0.77
C TRP A 15 -6.85 9.14 0.55
N GLU A 16 -6.26 9.77 -0.46
CA GLU A 16 -6.66 11.07 -0.96
C GLU A 16 -6.62 11.12 -2.49
N SER A 17 -7.80 11.16 -3.12
CA SER A 17 -7.94 11.37 -4.56
C SER A 17 -7.06 10.44 -5.42
N GLN A 18 -7.11 9.14 -5.15
CA GLN A 18 -6.30 8.08 -5.78
C GLN A 18 -4.82 8.02 -5.39
N LEU A 19 -4.38 8.82 -4.42
CA LEU A 19 -3.02 8.82 -3.91
C LEU A 19 -3.00 8.37 -2.45
N CYS A 20 -1.92 7.67 -2.06
CA CYS A 20 -1.63 7.39 -0.66
C CYS A 20 -0.85 8.58 -0.07
N LYS A 21 -1.33 9.15 1.04
CA LYS A 21 -0.64 10.21 1.80
C LYS A 21 0.06 9.72 3.08
N ALA A 22 0.21 8.40 3.25
CA ALA A 22 0.98 7.86 4.37
C ALA A 22 2.43 8.39 4.33
N SER A 23 2.97 8.76 5.49
CA SER A 23 4.34 9.30 5.62
C SER A 23 5.42 8.27 5.28
N ALA A 24 5.11 6.99 5.51
CA ALA A 24 5.86 5.84 5.06
C ALA A 24 4.86 4.80 4.53
N ILE A 25 5.25 4.02 3.53
CA ILE A 25 4.44 2.91 3.02
C ILE A 25 5.25 1.64 3.21
N GLU A 26 4.77 0.77 4.07
CA GLU A 26 5.31 -0.57 4.28
C GLU A 26 4.58 -1.53 3.36
N VAL A 27 5.33 -2.06 2.39
CA VAL A 27 4.85 -3.08 1.46
C VAL A 27 5.61 -4.36 1.75
N ASN A 28 4.90 -5.41 2.11
CA ASN A 28 5.49 -6.74 2.32
C ASN A 28 4.89 -7.75 1.35
N VAL A 29 5.63 -8.85 1.19
CA VAL A 29 5.19 -10.04 0.47
C VAL A 29 4.59 -11.00 1.47
N ASP A 30 3.30 -11.31 1.32
CA ASP A 30 2.67 -12.34 2.12
C ASP A 30 3.37 -13.69 1.90
N GLY A 31 3.85 -14.28 2.99
CA GLY A 31 4.65 -15.51 2.97
C GLY A 31 6.17 -15.30 3.04
N GLY A 32 6.66 -14.07 3.22
CA GLY A 32 8.05 -13.78 3.58
C GLY A 32 9.07 -13.98 2.45
N GLY A 33 8.62 -13.99 1.19
CA GLY A 33 9.49 -14.08 0.01
C GLY A 33 10.11 -12.73 -0.37
N ASN A 34 11.15 -12.76 -1.20
CA ASN A 34 11.85 -11.55 -1.65
C ASN A 34 11.03 -10.70 -2.67
N SER A 35 9.98 -11.26 -3.25
CA SER A 35 9.11 -10.59 -4.21
C SER A 35 7.73 -11.24 -4.25
N ALA A 36 6.67 -10.45 -4.36
CA ALA A 36 5.31 -10.93 -4.58
C ALA A 36 5.07 -11.13 -6.08
N PRO A 37 4.89 -12.37 -6.57
CA PRO A 37 4.66 -12.63 -8.00
C PRO A 37 3.25 -12.24 -8.47
N ASP A 38 2.32 -12.04 -7.53
CA ASP A 38 0.94 -11.62 -7.79
C ASP A 38 0.67 -10.35 -6.97
N PRO A 39 0.08 -9.30 -7.55
CA PRO A 39 -0.35 -8.11 -6.81
C PRO A 39 -1.22 -8.42 -5.59
N GLN A 40 -1.99 -9.51 -5.61
CA GLN A 40 -2.80 -9.97 -4.48
C GLN A 40 -1.97 -10.48 -3.29
N LYS A 41 -0.71 -10.86 -3.52
CA LYS A 41 0.25 -11.26 -2.48
C LYS A 41 1.10 -10.10 -1.97
N THR A 42 0.91 -8.90 -2.54
CA THR A 42 1.53 -7.67 -2.09
C THR A 42 0.58 -6.98 -1.12
N GLN A 43 0.93 -6.96 0.16
CA GLN A 43 0.11 -6.28 1.16
C GLN A 43 0.73 -4.95 1.58
N CYS A 44 -0.12 -3.92 1.62
CA CYS A 44 0.21 -2.65 2.23
C CYS A 44 -0.10 -2.77 3.72
N HIS A 45 0.91 -2.97 4.56
CA HIS A 45 0.73 -3.05 6.01
C HIS A 45 0.39 -1.69 6.62
N THR A 46 0.66 -0.61 5.89
CA THR A 46 0.22 0.74 6.26
C THR A 46 -1.25 1.00 5.93
N PHE A 47 -2.00 0.00 5.44
CA PHE A 47 -3.43 0.15 5.29
C PHE A 47 -4.11 0.32 6.66
N GLN A 48 -4.91 1.37 6.76
CA GLN A 48 -5.77 1.63 7.92
C GLN A 48 -7.17 1.93 7.40
N GLU A 49 -8.19 1.33 8.00
CA GLU A 49 -9.59 1.57 7.64
C GLU A 49 -10.07 2.91 8.21
N LYS A 50 -10.90 3.64 7.45
CA LYS A 50 -11.54 4.90 7.85
C LYS A 50 -12.61 4.72 8.92
#